data_AF-A0A357ZKH2-F1
#
_entry.id   AF-A0A357ZKH2-F1
#
_cell.length_a   1.000
_cell.length_b   1.000
_cell.length_c   1.000
_cell.angle_alpha   90.00
_cell.angle_beta   90.00
_cell.angle_gamma   90.00
#
_symmetry.space_group_name_H-M   'P 1'
#
loop_
_entity.id
_entity.type
_entity.pdbx_description
1 polymer ?
#
loop_
_entity_poly.entity_id
_entity_poly.type
_entity_poly.pdbx_seq_one_letter_code
_entity_poly.pdbx_strand_id
1 'polypeptide(L)' 'MAYSVDYKVALEVLGQYKQAFLQKEYHEKKKDNPNQAILKYCRVRLEALDDLQDELETTDTELIAQTIDPANSKFFGAV' A
#
# COMPACT_ATOMS: atom_id res chain seq x y z
N MET A 1 20.79 6.69 14.65
CA MET A 1 19.65 7.56 14.33
C MET A 1 18.39 6.82 14.76
N ALA A 2 17.59 7.41 15.65
CA ALA A 2 16.29 6.84 16.00
C ALA A 2 15.30 7.24 14.90
N TYR A 3 14.76 6.27 14.17
CA TYR A 3 13.67 6.51 13.22
C TYR A 3 12.51 7.20 13.96
N SER A 4 11.90 8.23 13.35
CA SER A 4 10.71 8.86 13.92
C SER A 4 9.59 7.83 14.04
N VAL A 5 8.75 7.98 15.07
CA VAL A 5 7.59 7.09 15.27
C VAL A 5 6.71 7.12 14.03
N ASP A 6 6.49 8.30 13.46
CA ASP A 6 5.65 8.49 12.28
C ASP A 6 6.18 7.75 11.04
N TYR A 7 7.50 7.72 10.81
CA TYR A 7 8.09 6.95 9.71
C TYR A 7 7.79 5.45 9.84
N LYS A 8 7.92 4.89 11.05
CA LYS A 8 7.60 3.48 11.30
C LYS A 8 6.12 3.19 11.09
N VAL A 9 5.25 4.11 11.54
CA VAL A 9 3.80 3.99 11.34
C VAL A 9 3.46 4.06 9.86
N ALA A 10 4.10 4.94 9.09
CA ALA A 10 3.91 5.02 7.63
C ALA A 10 4.30 3.71 6.95
N LEU A 11 5.45 3.12 7.27
CA LEU A 11 5.85 1.81 6.74
C LEU A 11 4.84 0.70 7.10
N GLU A 12 4.32 0.71 8.32
CA GLU A 12 3.30 -0.25 8.76
C GLU A 12 2.00 -0.08 7.97
N VAL A 13 1.53 1.15 7.78
CA VAL A 13 0.34 1.47 6.98
C VAL A 13 0.51 1.01 5.54
N LEU A 14 1.66 1.29 4.91
CA LEU A 14 1.97 0.77 3.57
C LEU A 14 1.95 -0.77 3.53
N GLY A 15 2.47 -1.42 4.57
CA GLY A 15 2.45 -2.88 4.70
C GLY A 15 1.03 -3.45 4.81
N GLN A 16 0.15 -2.78 5.54
CA GLN A 16 -1.27 -3.16 5.65
C GLN A 16 -1.96 -3.06 4.28
N TYR A 17 -1.72 -1.99 3.52
CA TYR A 17 -2.25 -1.86 2.15
C TYR A 17 -1.73 -2.96 1.23
N LYS A 18 -0.44 -3.29 1.30
CA LYS A 18 0.15 -4.38 0.51
C LYS A 18 -0.53 -5.72 0.79
N GLN A 19 -0.72 -6.06 2.07
CA GLN A 19 -1.40 -7.30 2.46
C GLN A 19 -2.84 -7.35 1.94
N ALA A 20 -3.55 -6.24 2.02
CA ALA A 20 -4.88 -6.08 1.49
C ALA A 20 -4.97 -6.37 -0.02
N PHE A 21 -4.06 -5.80 -0.82
CA PHE A 21 -4.01 -6.06 -2.27
C PHE A 21 -3.59 -7.50 -2.60
N LEU A 22 -2.66 -8.09 -1.85
CA LEU A 22 -2.28 -9.51 -1.99
C LEU A 22 -3.49 -10.42 -1.74
N GLN A 23 -4.26 -10.16 -0.69
CA GLN A 23 -5.49 -10.92 -0.41
C GLN A 23 -6.52 -10.76 -1.54
N LYS A 24 -6.74 -9.53 -2.01
CA LYS A 24 -7.66 -9.25 -3.12
C LYS A 24 -7.26 -9.97 -4.40
N GLU A 25 -5.98 -9.94 -4.74
CA GLU A 25 -5.43 -10.69 -5.88
C GLU A 25 -5.62 -12.21 -5.71
N TYR A 26 -5.33 -12.74 -4.53
CA TYR A 26 -5.50 -14.16 -4.21
C TYR A 26 -6.97 -14.61 -4.30
N HIS A 27 -7.90 -13.81 -3.76
CA HIS A 27 -9.33 -14.10 -3.85
C HIS A 27 -9.83 -14.04 -5.29
N GLU A 28 -9.37 -13.09 -6.09
CA GLU A 28 -9.74 -12.98 -7.51
C GLU A 28 -9.22 -14.18 -8.32
N LYS A 29 -7.97 -14.61 -8.10
CA LYS A 29 -7.37 -15.79 -8.73
C LYS A 29 -8.09 -17.10 -8.42
N LYS A 30 -8.81 -17.16 -7.29
CA LYS A 30 -9.59 -18.34 -6.87
C LYS A 30 -10.98 -18.43 -7.46
N LYS A 31 -11.47 -17.38 -8.14
CA LYS A 31 -12.78 -17.42 -8.80
C LYS A 31 -12.74 -18.36 -10.00
N ASP A 32 -13.88 -18.93 -10.34
CA ASP A 32 -14.05 -19.80 -11.52
C ASP A 32 -13.74 -19.04 -12.83
N ASN A 33 -14.06 -17.74 -12.85
CA ASN A 33 -13.67 -16.83 -13.93
C ASN A 33 -13.01 -15.55 -13.35
N PRO A 34 -11.67 -15.54 -13.19
CA PRO A 34 -10.95 -14.40 -12.65
C PRO A 34 -11.03 -13.17 -13.56
N ASN A 35 -11.34 -12.01 -12.98
CA ASN A 35 -11.33 -10.75 -13.68
C ASN A 35 -9.88 -10.24 -13.87
N GLN A 36 -9.40 -10.32 -15.10
CA GLN A 36 -8.05 -9.90 -15.47
C GLN A 36 -7.79 -8.40 -15.21
N ALA A 37 -8.81 -7.54 -15.29
CA ALA A 37 -8.65 -6.12 -14.99
C ALA A 37 -8.39 -5.90 -13.49
N ILE A 38 -9.06 -6.66 -12.61
CA ILE A 38 -8.82 -6.62 -11.17
C ILE A 38 -7.42 -7.14 -10.83
N LEU A 39 -7.01 -8.26 -11.44
CA LEU A 39 -5.65 -8.80 -11.25
C LEU A 39 -4.57 -7.81 -11.69
N LYS A 40 -4.75 -7.18 -12.86
CA LYS A 40 -3.83 -6.14 -13.35
C LYS A 40 -3.80 -4.94 -12.41
N TYR A 41 -4.97 -4.50 -11.92
CA TYR A 41 -5.06 -3.41 -10.96
C TYR A 41 -4.30 -3.72 -9.67
N CYS A 42 -4.53 -4.90 -9.08
CA CYS A 42 -3.81 -5.34 -7.88
C CYS A 42 -2.29 -5.37 -8.12
N ARG A 43 -1.84 -5.91 -9.25
CA ARG A 43 -0.40 -5.98 -9.57
C ARG A 43 0.25 -4.60 -9.64
N VAL A 44 -0.35 -3.65 -10.36
CA VAL A 44 0.17 -2.28 -10.47
C VAL A 44 0.21 -1.59 -9.11
N ARG A 45 -0.81 -1.83 -8.26
CA ARG A 45 -0.84 -1.28 -6.90
C ARG A 45 0.23 -1.88 -5.99
N LEU A 46 0.47 -3.19 -6.09
CA LEU A 46 1.52 -3.86 -5.31
C LEU A 46 2.91 -3.33 -5.70
N GLU A 47 3.18 -3.17 -6.99
CA GLU A 47 4.44 -2.61 -7.49
C GLU A 47 4.65 -1.18 -6.98
N ALA A 48 3.64 -0.32 -7.10
CA ALA A 48 3.72 1.06 -6.59
C ALA A 48 3.90 1.15 -5.06
N LEU A 49 3.34 0.20 -4.30
CA LEU A 49 3.54 0.13 -2.85
C LEU A 49 4.93 -0.36 -2.48
N ASP A 50 5.51 -1.26 -3.28
CA ASP A 50 6.88 -1.75 -3.08
C ASP A 50 7.89 -0.64 -3.37
N ASP A 51 7.75 0.05 -4.50
CA ASP A 51 8.58 1.22 -4.84
C ASP A 51 8.49 2.29 -3.73
N LEU A 52 7.28 2.61 -3.29
CA LEU A 52 7.06 3.60 -2.22
C LEU A 52 7.67 3.16 -0.89
N GLN A 53 7.63 1.87 -0.52
CA GLN A 53 8.27 1.38 0.71
C GLN A 53 9.79 1.41 0.64
N ASP A 54 10.37 1.10 -0.52
CA ASP A 54 11.81 1.05 -0.74
C ASP A 54 12.42 2.46 -0.83
N GLU A 55 11.68 3.43 -1.36
CA GLU A 55 12.15 4.81 -1.53
C GLU A 55 11.80 5.76 -0.37
N LEU A 56 10.88 5.38 0.53
CA LEU A 56 10.48 6.27 1.63
C LEU A 56 11.64 6.54 2.58
N GLU A 57 11.99 7.82 2.73
CA GLU A 57 13.01 8.27 3.68
C GLU A 57 12.39 8.92 4.92
N THR A 58 13.12 8.92 6.03
CA THR A 58 12.69 9.60 7.27
C THR A 58 12.50 11.11 7.12
N THR A 59 13.06 11.70 6.06
CA THR A 59 13.01 13.12 5.70
C THR A 59 11.74 13.48 4.91
N ASP A 60 11.01 12.49 4.39
CA ASP A 60 9.78 12.67 3.60
C ASP A 60 8.56 12.97 4.48
N THR A 61 8.70 13.97 5.34
CA THR A 61 7.74 14.32 6.39
C THR A 61 6.33 14.57 5.87
N GLU A 62 6.17 15.18 4.69
CA GLU A 62 4.87 15.42 4.07
C GLU A 62 4.23 14.12 3.58
N LEU A 63 4.99 13.24 2.92
CA LEU A 63 4.51 11.96 2.43
C LEU A 63 4.16 10.99 3.57
N ILE A 64 4.98 10.98 4.63
CA ILE A 64 4.71 10.26 5.88
C ILE A 64 3.40 10.74 6.48
N ALA A 65 3.22 12.06 6.63
CA ALA A 65 1.99 12.63 7.18
C ALA A 65 0.76 12.28 6.33
N GLN A 66 0.88 12.33 5.00
CA GLN A 66 -0.19 11.93 4.09
C GLN A 66 -0.51 10.43 4.19
N THR A 67 0.50 9.59 4.39
CA THR A 67 0.34 8.13 4.48
C THR A 67 -0.40 7.72 5.74
N ILE A 68 -0.08 8.33 6.88
CA ILE A 68 -0.69 7.99 8.17
C ILE A 68 -2.04 8.67 8.40
N ASP A 69 -2.39 9.69 7.60
CA ASP A 69 -3.66 10.40 7.71
C ASP A 69 -4.83 9.50 7.24
N PRO A 70 -5.74 9.12 8.15
CA PRO A 70 -6.90 8.30 7.81
C PRO A 70 -7.83 8.93 6.77
N ALA A 71 -7.87 10.27 6.67
CA ALA A 71 -8.64 10.98 5.66
C ALA A 71 -8.11 10.73 4.23
N ASN A 72 -6.81 10.44 4.12
CA ASN A 72 -6.10 10.15 2.88
C ASN A 72 -6.04 8.65 2.56
N SER A 73 -6.67 7.79 3.36
CA SER A 73 -6.79 6.35 3.10
C SER A 73 -7.38 6.00 1.72
N LYS A 74 -8.08 6.94 1.10
CA LYS A 74 -8.63 6.83 -0.26
C LYS A 74 -7.56 6.85 -1.36
N PHE A 75 -6.40 7.45 -1.11
CA PHE A 75 -5.30 7.54 -2.09
C PHE A 75 -4.65 6.18 -2.37
N PHE A 76 -4.61 5.30 -1.37
CA PHE A 76 -4.10 3.94 -1.53
C PHE A 76 -5.13 2.97 -2.14
N GLY A 77 -6.32 3.48 -2.48
CA GLY A 77 -7.43 2.71 -3.03
C GLY A 77 -8.24 2.04 -1.92
N ALA A 78 -9.56 2.14 -2.01
CA ALA A 78 -10.45 1.36 -1.15
C ALA A 78 -10.14 -0.13 -1.36
N VAL A 79 -9.57 -0.76 -0.34
CA VAL A 79 -9.34 -2.21 -0.29
C VAL A 79 -10.69 -2.90 -0.24
#